data_AF-A0A7V2AL18-F1
#
_entry.id   AF-A0A7V2AL18-F1
#
_cell.length_a   1.000
_cell.length_b   1.000
_cell.length_c   1.000
_cell.angle_alpha   90.00
_cell.angle_beta   90.00
_cell.angle_gamma   90.00
#
_symmetry.space_group_name_H-M   'P 1'
#
loop_
_entity.id
_entity.type
_entity.pdbx_description
1 polymer ?
#
loop_
_entity_poly.entity_id
_entity_poly.type
_entity_poly.pdbx_seq_one_letter_code
_entity_poly.pdbx_strand_id
1 'polypeptide(L)'
;MHFSPDGLNEIEALHRKVADNLKLALGIFISDDIKLARQLLAEKKIVNAMERRGAENHMARLREGRPESIETSALHMDILRDLKRIHSHIVAICYPVLEQAGELAQAKAAIAANGEYS
;
A
#
# COMPACT_ATOMS: atom_id res chain seq x y z
N MET A 1 0.18 24.25 9.71
CA MET A 1 -0.37 22.88 9.61
C MET A 1 0.79 21.92 9.54
N HIS A 2 1.00 21.15 10.59
CA HIS A 2 2.03 20.11 10.64
C HIS A 2 1.37 18.82 11.11
N PHE A 3 1.74 17.70 10.52
CA PHE A 3 1.32 16.40 11.03
C PHE A 3 1.87 16.19 12.44
N SER A 4 1.20 15.37 13.25
CA SER A 4 1.84 14.80 14.44
C SER A 4 3.12 14.04 14.03
N PRO A 5 4.17 14.02 14.86
CA PRO A 5 5.39 13.26 14.57
C PRO A 5 5.12 11.78 14.21
N ASP A 6 4.23 11.13 14.97
CA ASP A 6 3.82 9.74 14.71
C ASP A 6 3.17 9.59 13.34
N GLY A 7 2.25 10.51 13.02
CA GLY A 7 1.56 10.54 11.74
C GLY A 7 2.49 10.78 10.54
N LEU A 8 3.52 11.62 10.69
CA LEU A 8 4.52 11.82 9.64
C LEU A 8 5.35 10.54 9.43
N ASN A 9 5.79 9.91 10.51
CA ASN A 9 6.56 8.66 10.44
C ASN A 9 5.75 7.53 9.76
N GLU A 10 4.46 7.43 10.03
CA GLU A 10 3.55 6.48 9.38
C GLU A 10 3.49 6.70 7.85
N ILE A 11 3.30 7.96 7.43
CA ILE A 11 3.26 8.36 6.02
C ILE A 11 4.61 8.07 5.34
N GLU A 12 5.73 8.45 5.96
CA GLU A 12 7.06 8.24 5.40
C GLU A 12 7.40 6.75 5.27
N ALA A 13 7.03 5.93 6.25
CA ALA A 13 7.23 4.49 6.20
C ALA A 13 6.40 3.86 5.07
N LEU A 14 5.13 4.25 4.93
CA LEU A 14 4.27 3.77 3.84
C LEU A 14 4.81 4.21 2.48
N HIS A 15 5.15 5.49 2.33
CA HIS A 15 5.74 6.02 1.10
C HIS A 15 7.02 5.28 0.70
N ARG A 16 7.93 5.05 1.64
CA ARG A 16 9.17 4.31 1.38
C ARG A 16 8.88 2.90 0.88
N LYS A 17 7.92 2.21 1.50
CA LYS A 17 7.52 0.87 1.08
C LYS A 17 6.93 0.86 -0.34
N VAL A 18 6.08 1.83 -0.67
CA VAL A 18 5.54 1.99 -2.03
C VAL A 18 6.65 2.26 -3.05
N ALA A 19 7.62 3.13 -2.71
CA ALA A 19 8.75 3.43 -3.58
C ALA A 19 9.68 2.22 -3.81
N ASP A 20 9.90 1.39 -2.79
CA ASP A 20 10.67 0.15 -2.94
C ASP A 20 9.94 -0.88 -3.80
N ASN A 21 8.62 -0.98 -3.66
CA ASN A 21 7.80 -1.86 -4.49
C ASN A 21 7.72 -1.38 -5.95
N LEU A 22 7.84 -0.07 -6.21
CA LEU A 22 8.00 0.45 -7.58
C LEU A 22 9.29 -0.06 -8.22
N LYS A 23 10.42 -0.04 -7.50
CA LYS A 23 11.69 -0.58 -8.01
C LYS A 23 11.58 -2.07 -8.32
N LEU A 24 10.90 -2.82 -7.45
CA LEU A 24 10.61 -4.23 -7.67
C LEU A 24 9.80 -4.44 -8.96
N ALA A 25 8.76 -3.63 -9.18
CA ALA A 25 7.93 -3.69 -10.38
C ALA A 25 8.70 -3.37 -11.67
N LEU A 26 9.63 -2.40 -11.62
CA LEU A 26 10.54 -2.13 -12.74
C LEU A 26 11.44 -3.34 -13.04
N GLY A 27 11.89 -4.06 -12.01
CA GLY A 27 12.62 -5.31 -12.18
C GLY A 27 11.81 -6.37 -12.93
N ILE A 28 10.55 -6.58 -12.54
CA ILE A 28 9.62 -7.48 -13.24
C ILE A 28 9.49 -7.08 -14.71
N PHE A 29 9.26 -5.80 -14.98
CA PHE A 29 9.04 -5.32 -16.35
C PHE A 29 10.25 -5.56 -17.28
N ILE A 30 11.47 -5.52 -16.73
CA ILE A 30 12.70 -5.71 -17.51
C ILE A 30 13.00 -7.20 -17.75
N SER A 31 12.66 -8.08 -16.80
CA SER A 31 13.16 -9.46 -16.80
C SER A 31 12.08 -10.55 -16.84
N ASP A 32 10.79 -10.19 -16.79
CA ASP A 32 9.66 -11.11 -16.60
C ASP A 32 9.90 -12.12 -15.45
N ASP A 33 10.62 -11.69 -14.40
CA ASP A 33 10.98 -12.60 -13.29
C ASP A 33 9.76 -12.88 -12.41
N ILE A 34 9.25 -14.09 -12.55
CA ILE A 34 8.12 -14.62 -11.78
C ILE A 34 8.34 -14.58 -10.26
N LYS A 35 9.58 -14.70 -9.77
CA LYS A 35 9.86 -14.61 -8.34
C LYS A 35 9.63 -13.19 -7.83
N LEU A 36 10.07 -12.18 -8.59
CA LEU A 36 9.81 -10.77 -8.28
C LEU A 36 8.31 -10.47 -8.38
N ALA A 37 7.61 -11.07 -9.35
CA ALA A 37 6.16 -10.95 -9.49
C ALA A 37 5.39 -11.49 -8.27
N ARG A 38 5.76 -12.67 -7.78
CA ARG A 38 5.18 -13.24 -6.55
C ARG A 38 5.51 -12.39 -5.32
N GLN A 39 6.73 -11.89 -5.23
CA GLN A 39 7.14 -11.00 -4.14
C GLN A 39 6.29 -9.73 -4.14
N LEU A 40 6.14 -9.05 -5.28
CA LEU A 40 5.35 -7.83 -5.39
C LEU A 40 3.88 -8.05 -5.03
N LEU A 41 3.31 -9.19 -5.44
CA LEU A 41 1.95 -9.56 -5.04
C LEU A 41 1.82 -9.74 -3.51
N ALA A 42 2.79 -10.38 -2.86
CA ALA A 42 2.79 -10.58 -1.42
C ALA A 42 2.88 -9.24 -0.66
N GLU A 43 3.64 -8.28 -1.19
CA GLU A 43 3.80 -6.94 -0.61
C GLU A 43 2.50 -6.15 -0.53
N LYS A 44 1.50 -6.46 -1.36
CA LYS A 44 0.15 -5.87 -1.28
C LYS A 44 -0.48 -6.02 0.10
N LYS A 45 -0.33 -7.19 0.73
CA LYS A 45 -0.88 -7.44 2.07
C LYS A 45 -0.18 -6.56 3.12
N ILE A 46 1.13 -6.36 2.97
CA ILE A 46 1.93 -5.56 3.91
C ILE A 46 1.52 -4.08 3.81
N VAL A 47 1.44 -3.53 2.60
CA VAL A 47 1.02 -2.14 2.37
C VAL A 47 -0.40 -1.89 2.87
N ASN A 48 -1.34 -2.82 2.63
CA ASN A 48 -2.70 -2.73 3.16
C ASN A 48 -2.73 -2.70 4.70
N ALA A 49 -1.91 -3.53 5.35
CA ALA A 49 -1.82 -3.54 6.80
C ALA A 49 -1.20 -2.26 7.37
N MET A 50 -0.21 -1.68 6.68
CA MET A 50 0.39 -0.40 7.05
C MET A 50 -0.60 0.75 6.95
N GLU A 51 -1.34 0.85 5.84
CA GLU A 51 -2.39 1.87 5.64
C GLU A 51 -3.48 1.76 6.72
N ARG A 52 -4.00 0.54 6.94
CA ARG A 52 -5.02 0.29 7.96
C ARG A 52 -4.54 0.69 9.36
N ARG A 53 -3.31 0.32 9.73
CA ARG A 53 -2.75 0.66 11.04
C ARG A 53 -2.55 2.17 11.19
N GLY A 54 -2.07 2.86 10.15
CA GLY A 54 -1.95 4.32 10.15
C GLY A 54 -3.30 5.00 10.36
N ALA A 55 -4.34 4.52 9.67
CA ALA A 55 -5.71 5.00 9.85
C ALA A 55 -6.25 4.77 11.27
N GLU A 56 -6.04 3.57 11.83
CA GLU A 56 -6.45 3.21 13.20
C GLU A 56 -5.72 4.09 14.25
N ASN A 57 -4.41 4.28 14.09
CA ASN A 57 -3.61 5.14 14.96
C ASN A 57 -4.06 6.61 14.88
N HIS A 58 -4.34 7.11 13.67
CA HIS A 58 -4.85 8.47 13.47
C HIS A 58 -6.20 8.66 14.15
N MET A 59 -7.11 7.70 14.01
CA MET A 59 -8.40 7.70 14.73
C MET A 59 -8.23 7.70 16.25
N ALA A 60 -7.25 6.98 16.79
CA ALA A 60 -6.94 7.02 18.22
C ALA A 60 -6.47 8.42 18.65
N ARG A 61 -5.56 9.05 17.90
CA ARG A 61 -5.08 10.42 18.19
C ARG A 61 -6.20 11.47 18.12
N LEU A 62 -7.16 11.31 17.20
CA LEU A 62 -8.35 12.19 17.15
C LEU A 62 -9.24 12.02 18.38
N ARG A 63 -9.45 10.79 18.86
CA ARG A 63 -10.23 10.53 20.09
C ARG A 63 -9.56 11.11 21.33
N GLU A 64 -8.24 11.19 21.35
CA GLU A 64 -7.44 11.85 22.39
C GLU A 64 -7.47 13.39 22.31
N GLY A 65 -8.04 13.97 21.25
CA GLY A 65 -8.16 15.42 21.10
C GLY A 65 -6.85 16.13 20.71
N ARG A 66 -5.89 15.44 20.07
CA ARG A 66 -4.60 16.04 19.69
C ARG A 66 -4.78 17.14 18.64
N PRO A 67 -4.40 18.40 18.91
CA PRO A 67 -4.62 19.53 17.99
C PRO A 67 -4.02 19.31 16.60
N GLU A 68 -2.80 18.78 16.53
CA GLU A 68 -2.11 18.54 15.25
C GLU A 68 -2.83 17.51 14.39
N SER A 69 -3.47 16.52 15.03
CA SER A 69 -4.23 15.49 14.31
C SER A 69 -5.57 16.01 13.80
N ILE A 70 -6.21 16.93 14.53
CA ILE A 70 -7.47 17.56 14.12
C ILE A 70 -7.23 18.48 12.92
N GLU A 71 -6.19 19.32 12.97
CA GLU A 71 -5.88 20.29 11.90
C GLU A 71 -5.56 19.61 10.56
N THR A 72 -4.86 18.47 10.56
CA THR A 72 -4.44 17.78 9.33
C THR A 72 -5.28 16.55 8.99
N SER A 73 -6.42 16.34 9.67
CA SER A 73 -7.10 15.04 9.67
C SER A 73 -7.48 14.54 8.27
N ALA A 74 -8.12 15.40 7.47
CA ALA A 74 -8.50 15.07 6.08
C ALA A 74 -7.27 14.72 5.23
N LEU A 75 -6.24 15.57 5.29
CA LEU A 75 -5.02 15.40 4.51
C LEU A 75 -4.25 14.12 4.87
N HIS A 76 -4.16 13.76 6.15
CA HIS A 76 -3.48 12.54 6.58
C HIS A 76 -4.14 11.30 5.98
N MET A 77 -5.47 11.20 6.09
CA MET A 77 -6.24 10.06 5.60
C MET A 77 -6.21 9.96 4.07
N ASP A 78 -6.23 11.11 3.38
CA ASP A 78 -6.15 11.16 1.93
C ASP A 78 -4.78 10.65 1.44
N ILE A 79 -3.67 11.07 2.08
CA ILE A 79 -2.33 10.59 1.73
C ILE A 79 -2.20 9.07 1.92
N LEU A 80 -2.68 8.53 3.03
CA LEU A 80 -2.64 7.08 3.27
C LEU A 80 -3.40 6.30 2.19
N ARG A 81 -4.60 6.78 1.82
CA ARG A 81 -5.44 6.18 0.78
C ARG A 81 -4.78 6.27 -0.59
N ASP A 82 -4.21 7.42 -0.93
CA ASP A 82 -3.54 7.64 -2.21
C ASP A 82 -2.30 6.77 -2.36
N LEU A 83 -1.47 6.65 -1.31
CA LEU A 83 -0.31 5.75 -1.30
C LEU A 83 -0.71 4.29 -1.54
N LYS A 84 -1.78 3.82 -0.88
CA LYS A 84 -2.33 2.48 -1.11
C LYS A 84 -2.84 2.30 -2.54
N ARG A 85 -3.55 3.29 -3.09
CA ARG A 85 -4.06 3.26 -4.46
C ARG A 85 -2.93 3.20 -5.49
N ILE A 86 -1.90 4.04 -5.32
CA ILE A 86 -0.68 4.01 -6.13
C ILE A 86 -0.05 2.62 -6.07
N HIS A 87 0.07 2.04 -4.87
CA HIS A 87 0.61 0.70 -4.70
C HIS A 87 -0.21 -0.37 -5.44
N SER A 88 -1.55 -0.32 -5.39
CA SER A 88 -2.39 -1.26 -6.13
C SER A 88 -2.19 -1.16 -7.65
N HIS A 89 -1.92 0.03 -8.18
CA HIS A 89 -1.52 0.19 -9.60
C HIS A 89 -0.14 -0.41 -9.88
N ILE A 90 0.83 -0.26 -8.98
CA ILE A 90 2.16 -0.90 -9.10
C ILE A 90 2.02 -2.42 -9.11
N VAL A 91 1.24 -3.01 -8.20
CA VAL A 91 1.03 -4.46 -8.13
C VAL A 91 0.41 -5.01 -9.40
N ALA A 92 -0.42 -4.24 -10.12
CA ALA A 92 -1.02 -4.72 -11.36
C ALA A 92 0.01 -5.14 -12.44
N ILE A 93 1.24 -4.63 -12.35
CA ILE A 93 2.35 -5.00 -13.23
C ILE A 93 2.72 -6.49 -13.11
N CYS A 94 2.50 -7.13 -11.95
CA CYS A 94 2.85 -8.55 -11.79
C CYS A 94 1.84 -9.50 -12.44
N TYR A 95 0.62 -9.06 -12.76
CA TYR A 95 -0.45 -9.96 -13.19
C TYR A 95 -0.17 -10.67 -14.53
N PRO A 96 0.32 -10.00 -15.59
CA PRO A 96 0.62 -10.68 -16.85
C PRO A 96 1.69 -11.78 -16.70
N VAL A 97 2.74 -11.52 -15.92
CA VAL A 97 3.82 -12.49 -15.65
C VAL A 97 3.28 -13.71 -14.90
N LEU A 98 2.43 -13.48 -13.88
CA LEU A 98 1.77 -14.56 -13.15
C LEU A 98 0.76 -15.33 -14.00
N GLU A 99 0.08 -14.67 -14.94
CA GLU A 99 -0.85 -15.29 -15.88
C GLU A 99 -0.15 -16.22 -16.86
N GLN A 100 0.95 -15.78 -17.47
CA GLN A 100 1.77 -16.61 -18.35
C GLN A 100 2.29 -17.86 -17.64
N ALA A 101 2.52 -17.77 -16.33
CA ALA A 101 2.93 -18.88 -15.50
C ALA A 101 1.79 -19.78 -14.99
N GLY A 102 0.53 -19.45 -15.30
CA GLY A 102 -0.65 -20.18 -14.84
C GLY A 102 -1.07 -19.90 -13.39
N GLU A 103 -0.53 -18.85 -12.75
CA GLU A 103 -0.76 -18.52 -11.34
C GLU A 103 -1.81 -17.41 -11.11
N LEU A 104 -2.44 -16.92 -12.19
CA LEU A 104 -3.41 -15.81 -12.10
C LEU A 104 -4.59 -16.10 -11.17
N ALA A 105 -5.06 -17.35 -11.09
CA ALA A 105 -6.15 -17.72 -10.19
C ALA A 105 -5.77 -17.50 -8.70
N GLN A 106 -4.52 -17.79 -8.35
CA GLN A 106 -3.98 -17.57 -7.00
C GLN A 106 -3.79 -16.07 -6.75
N ALA A 107 -3.37 -15.31 -7.77
CA ALA A 107 -3.28 -13.86 -7.71
C ALA A 107 -4.65 -13.20 -7.51
N LYS A 108 -5.68 -13.63 -8.25
CA LYS A 108 -7.07 -13.15 -8.11
C LYS A 108 -7.67 -13.48 -6.74
N ALA A 109 -7.44 -14.67 -6.22
CA ALA A 109 -7.85 -15.04 -4.86
C ALA A 109 -7.16 -14.16 -3.79
N ALA A 110 -5.87 -13.86 -3.97
CA ALA A 110 -5.13 -12.96 -3.09
C ALA A 110 -5.65 -11.51 -3.15
N ILE A 111 -6.19 -11.07 -4.28
CA ILE A 111 -6.80 -9.74 -4.45
C ILE A 111 -8.22 -9.69 -3.86
N ALA A 112 -9.04 -10.69 -4.14
CA ALA A 112 -10.44 -10.76 -3.69
C ALA A 112 -10.56 -10.81 -2.15
N ALA A 113 -9.60 -11.45 -1.46
CA ALA A 113 -9.55 -11.47 0.00
C ALA A 113 -9.26 -10.09 0.64
N ASN A 114 -8.94 -9.05 -0.15
CA ASN A 114 -8.49 -7.74 0.32
C ASN A 114 -9.44 -6.57 -0.03
N GLY A 115 -10.64 -6.84 -0.54
CA GLY A 115 -11.73 -5.84 -0.61
C GLY A 115 -11.59 -4.75 -1.69
N GLU A 116 -11.01 -5.05 -2.86
CA GLU A 116 -10.88 -4.09 -3.97
C GLU A 116 -11.84 -4.35 -5.15
N TYR A 117 -12.95 -5.06 -4.94
CA TYR A 117 -14.09 -5.07 -5.88
C TYR A 117 -15.40 -4.89 -5.11
N SER A 118 -15.65 -3.67 -4.67
CA SER A 118 -16.97 -3.07 -4.45
C SER A 118 -16.86 -1.58 -4.74
#